data_AF-A0A818PB62-F1
#
_entry.id   AF-A0A818PB62-F1
#
_cell.length_a   1.000
_cell.length_b   1.000
_cell.length_c   1.000
_cell.angle_alpha   90.00
_cell.angle_beta   90.00
_cell.angle_gamma   90.00
#
_symmetry.space_group_name_H-M   'P 1'
#
loop_
_entity.id
_entity.type
_entity.pdbx_description
1 polymer ?
#
loop_
_entity_poly.entity_id
_entity_poly.type
_entity_poly.pdbx_seq_one_letter_code
_entity_poly.pdbx_strand_id
1 'polypeptide(L)'
;MRIFVVFRLFLPLVMLIKKSDGISSHIQPFAEYDHSIELQTNVADLWWTVDDIERAILFELHVKTTGWIALGISPAGGMKGADIGVGWIDQSGNVHFQSGTNIVIFAFGLVDPDICRFDGDISYHDNRRGSQMIPLRFYANPPIDEKFAGLDSFEFRMNNYRVPSNETTYYCKVFKIPIDYPTKKHAIAYKVLINPDNRDLVHHFTLSECDPSTTFNDANLPEGVCDDVVQSVKMCTMDTVVGWATGGQDIVEYPEEAGYAIGGELAIKYYMIEMHYDNPNLASNRIDSSGIQFYIGKQLRPYDLGRIIFGTLSTPFDLAIPPQVNRFIVDCYCPPSVTQNFPESGITVVLAFPHTHLQGL
;
A
#
# COMPACT_ATOMS: atom_id res chain seq x y z
N MET A 1 17.26 -28.40 0.02
CA MET A 1 17.59 -27.91 1.37
C MET A 1 16.67 -26.74 1.68
N ARG A 2 16.27 -26.52 2.94
CA ARG A 2 15.50 -25.34 3.36
C ARG A 2 16.13 -24.80 4.64
N ILE A 3 16.19 -23.47 4.75
CA ILE A 3 16.67 -22.76 5.93
C ILE A 3 15.56 -21.80 6.36
N PHE A 4 15.36 -21.74 7.67
CA PHE A 4 14.32 -20.93 8.31
C PHE A 4 14.97 -20.02 9.34
N VAL A 5 14.57 -18.76 9.39
CA VAL A 5 15.08 -17.77 10.35
C VAL A 5 13.92 -17.14 11.09
N VAL A 6 13.82 -17.38 12.40
CA VAL A 6 12.92 -16.66 13.31
C VAL A 6 13.71 -15.57 14.01
N PHE A 7 13.27 -14.31 13.94
CA PHE A 7 14.02 -13.12 14.38
C PHE A 7 13.14 -12.15 15.18
N ARG A 8 13.58 -11.71 16.37
CA ARG A 8 12.86 -10.76 17.24
C ARG A 8 13.64 -9.45 17.39
N LEU A 9 13.05 -8.32 17.01
CA LEU A 9 13.74 -7.03 16.90
C LEU A 9 13.71 -6.19 18.20
N PHE A 10 14.35 -6.64 19.29
CA PHE A 10 14.92 -5.82 20.40
C PHE A 10 15.71 -6.70 21.41
N LEU A 11 16.34 -6.09 22.44
CA LEU A 11 17.17 -6.76 23.45
C LEU A 11 16.36 -7.44 24.59
N PRO A 12 16.66 -8.68 25.01
CA PRO A 12 17.64 -9.60 24.43
C PRO A 12 17.12 -10.24 23.13
N LEU A 13 17.94 -10.15 22.08
CA LEU A 13 17.65 -10.71 20.77
C LEU A 13 17.63 -12.24 20.86
N VAL A 14 16.52 -12.88 20.46
CA VAL A 14 16.44 -14.33 20.33
C VAL A 14 16.18 -14.66 18.87
N MET A 15 17.10 -15.42 18.27
CA MET A 15 16.99 -15.91 16.90
C MET A 15 17.09 -17.44 16.90
N LEU A 16 16.21 -18.10 16.16
CA LEU A 16 16.22 -19.54 15.95
C LEU A 16 16.37 -19.81 14.45
N ILE A 17 17.51 -20.36 14.06
CA ILE A 17 17.74 -20.83 12.68
C ILE A 17 17.63 -22.35 12.66
N LYS A 18 16.80 -22.89 11.78
CA LYS A 18 16.63 -24.34 11.62
C LYS A 18 16.87 -24.74 10.16
N LYS A 19 17.45 -25.93 9.98
CA LYS A 19 17.63 -26.60 8.70
C LYS A 19 16.64 -27.77 8.63
N SER A 20 15.93 -27.93 7.52
CA SER A 20 15.05 -29.09 7.31
C SER A 20 15.24 -29.73 5.94
N ASP A 21 15.36 -31.06 5.97
CA ASP A 21 15.42 -31.93 4.81
C ASP A 21 14.05 -32.57 4.60
N GLY A 22 13.10 -31.79 4.07
CA GLY A 22 11.70 -32.20 3.93
C GLY A 22 11.01 -31.69 2.67
N ILE A 23 10.42 -32.61 1.91
CA ILE A 23 9.51 -32.34 0.80
C ILE A 23 8.09 -32.29 1.36
N SER A 24 7.56 -31.09 1.57
CA SER A 24 6.11 -30.85 1.76
C SER A 24 5.68 -29.64 0.94
N SER A 25 4.47 -29.70 0.39
CA SER A 25 4.00 -28.86 -0.72
C SER A 25 3.49 -27.48 -0.33
N HIS A 26 3.22 -27.23 0.96
CA HIS A 26 2.91 -25.90 1.47
C HIS A 26 3.91 -25.49 2.54
N ILE A 27 4.29 -24.22 2.51
CA ILE A 27 5.12 -23.59 3.52
C ILE A 27 4.16 -23.05 4.58
N GLN A 28 4.42 -23.38 5.84
CA GLN A 28 3.62 -22.99 7.00
C GLN A 28 4.60 -22.56 8.09
N PRO A 29 4.31 -21.45 8.81
CA PRO A 29 5.19 -20.98 9.86
C PRO A 29 5.21 -21.93 11.06
N PHE A 30 6.25 -21.85 11.89
CA PHE A 30 6.39 -22.64 13.12
C PHE A 30 5.60 -22.07 14.31
N ALA A 31 5.10 -20.84 14.17
CA ALA A 31 4.21 -20.17 15.12
C ALA A 31 3.05 -19.48 14.38
N GLU A 32 2.05 -19.02 15.13
CA GLU A 32 1.02 -18.13 14.59
C GLU A 32 1.59 -16.71 14.45
N TYR A 33 1.25 -16.05 13.34
CA TYR A 33 1.69 -14.71 12.96
C TYR A 33 0.50 -13.95 12.40
N ASP A 34 0.33 -12.69 12.79
CA ASP A 34 -0.79 -11.87 12.29
C ASP A 34 -0.64 -11.55 10.80
N HIS A 35 0.60 -11.49 10.30
CA HIS A 35 0.93 -11.04 8.95
C HIS A 35 1.76 -12.06 8.15
N SER A 36 1.57 -12.08 6.83
CA SER A 36 2.34 -12.91 5.88
C SER A 36 2.44 -12.29 4.49
N ILE A 37 3.53 -12.55 3.77
CA ILE A 37 3.70 -12.16 2.37
C ILE A 37 4.64 -13.12 1.61
N GLU A 38 4.33 -13.43 0.35
CA GLU A 38 5.22 -14.15 -0.55
C GLU A 38 6.21 -13.15 -1.17
N LEU A 39 7.48 -13.19 -0.74
CA LEU A 39 8.55 -12.30 -1.22
C LEU A 39 9.02 -12.66 -2.63
N GLN A 40 8.98 -13.95 -2.96
CA GLN A 40 9.32 -14.45 -4.30
C GLN A 40 8.54 -15.75 -4.57
N THR A 41 7.80 -15.76 -5.67
CA THR A 41 6.86 -16.83 -6.02
C THR A 41 7.46 -18.23 -5.93
N ASN A 42 6.88 -19.08 -5.09
CA ASN A 42 7.33 -20.43 -4.76
C ASN A 42 8.77 -20.54 -4.22
N VAL A 43 9.40 -19.47 -3.74
CA VAL A 43 10.83 -19.46 -3.33
C VAL A 43 11.05 -18.92 -1.92
N ALA A 44 10.41 -17.80 -1.57
CA ALA A 44 10.62 -17.09 -0.31
C ALA A 44 9.31 -16.53 0.25
N ASP A 45 9.02 -16.85 1.52
CA ASP A 45 7.83 -16.43 2.24
C ASP A 45 8.22 -15.82 3.59
N LEU A 46 7.59 -14.71 3.97
CA LEU A 46 7.86 -13.96 5.20
C LEU A 46 6.58 -13.79 6.03
N TRP A 47 6.64 -14.16 7.30
CA TRP A 47 5.62 -13.89 8.30
C TRP A 47 6.11 -12.87 9.33
N TRP A 48 5.20 -12.10 9.93
CA TRP A 48 5.53 -11.27 11.08
C TRP A 48 4.35 -11.01 12.03
N THR A 49 4.65 -10.56 13.25
CA THR A 49 3.71 -10.05 14.27
C THR A 49 4.38 -8.90 15.02
N VAL A 50 3.58 -7.95 15.52
CA VAL A 50 4.05 -6.78 16.27
C VAL A 50 3.67 -6.91 17.74
N ASP A 51 4.69 -7.00 18.59
CA ASP A 51 4.58 -7.04 20.04
C ASP A 51 4.75 -5.61 20.58
N ASP A 52 3.65 -4.88 20.72
CA ASP A 52 3.67 -3.48 21.19
C ASP A 52 4.03 -3.34 22.69
N ILE A 53 3.88 -4.41 23.49
CA ILE A 53 4.27 -4.42 24.91
C ILE A 53 5.80 -4.42 25.00
N GLU A 54 6.44 -5.31 24.26
CA GLU A 54 7.90 -5.46 24.25
C GLU A 54 8.58 -4.57 23.19
N ARG A 55 7.77 -3.82 22.42
CA ARG A 55 8.17 -2.93 21.32
C ARG A 55 9.02 -3.63 20.25
N ALA A 56 8.71 -4.90 20.00
CA ALA A 56 9.45 -5.76 19.08
C ALA A 56 8.58 -6.13 17.87
N ILE A 57 9.24 -6.43 16.75
CA ILE A 57 8.61 -7.14 15.63
C ILE A 57 9.27 -8.52 15.58
N LEU A 58 8.45 -9.57 15.56
CA LEU A 58 8.89 -10.94 15.38
C LEU A 58 8.65 -11.33 13.92
N PHE A 59 9.71 -11.70 13.21
CA PHE A 59 9.67 -12.18 11.83
C PHE A 59 9.97 -13.68 11.77
N GLU A 60 9.40 -14.36 10.79
CA GLU A 60 9.82 -15.70 10.38
C GLU A 60 9.96 -15.75 8.85
N LEU A 61 11.16 -16.07 8.37
CA LEU A 61 11.50 -16.12 6.94
C LEU A 61 11.82 -17.55 6.52
N HIS A 62 11.14 -18.04 5.49
CA HIS A 62 11.36 -19.35 4.86
C HIS A 62 11.94 -19.12 3.47
N VAL A 63 13.12 -19.68 3.18
CA VAL A 63 13.70 -19.62 1.81
C VAL A 63 14.17 -20.99 1.34
N LYS A 64 13.81 -21.34 0.09
CA LYS A 64 14.29 -22.53 -0.60
C LYS A 64 15.72 -22.32 -1.14
N THR A 65 16.70 -22.29 -0.24
CA THR A 65 18.12 -22.11 -0.57
C THR A 65 19.04 -23.22 -0.03
N THR A 66 20.28 -23.27 -0.53
CA THR A 66 21.35 -24.17 -0.10
C THR A 66 22.53 -23.49 0.58
N GLY A 67 22.62 -22.16 0.55
CA GLY A 67 23.62 -21.36 1.28
C GLY A 67 22.96 -20.39 2.24
N TRP A 68 23.38 -19.12 2.26
CA TRP A 68 22.92 -18.09 3.20
C TRP A 68 21.57 -17.43 2.84
N ILE A 69 20.96 -16.76 3.82
CA ILE A 69 19.81 -15.85 3.65
C ILE A 69 20.12 -14.49 4.30
N ALA A 70 19.68 -13.40 3.68
CA ALA A 70 19.61 -12.08 4.29
C ALA A 70 18.18 -11.53 4.27
N LEU A 71 17.79 -10.93 5.38
CA LEU A 71 16.59 -10.12 5.56
C LEU A 71 17.05 -8.77 6.13
N GLY A 72 17.23 -7.80 5.25
CA GLY A 72 17.55 -6.43 5.62
C GLY A 72 16.32 -5.56 5.61
N ILE A 73 16.51 -4.34 6.10
CA ILE A 73 15.51 -3.30 5.96
C ILE A 73 16.25 -2.01 5.49
N SER A 74 15.66 -1.21 4.59
CA SER A 74 16.35 -0.15 3.82
C SER A 74 15.57 1.17 3.78
N PRO A 75 16.19 2.36 3.76
CA PRO A 75 15.44 3.61 3.54
C PRO A 75 14.93 3.79 2.10
N ALA A 76 15.55 3.14 1.10
CA ALA A 76 15.31 3.40 -0.32
C ALA A 76 15.18 2.13 -1.20
N GLY A 77 14.95 0.96 -0.59
CA GLY A 77 14.82 -0.33 -1.29
C GLY A 77 16.12 -0.89 -1.91
N GLY A 78 17.14 -0.06 -2.12
CA GLY A 78 18.48 -0.51 -2.49
C GLY A 78 19.26 -1.09 -1.30
N MET A 79 20.27 -1.91 -1.58
CA MET A 79 21.18 -2.48 -0.57
C MET A 79 22.21 -1.49 -0.02
N LYS A 80 22.52 -0.43 -0.77
CA LYS A 80 23.50 0.59 -0.36
C LYS A 80 22.86 1.54 0.66
N GLY A 81 23.39 1.54 1.89
CA GLY A 81 22.80 2.32 2.99
C GLY A 81 21.53 1.70 3.58
N ALA A 82 21.26 0.43 3.27
CA ALA A 82 20.30 -0.37 4.01
C ALA A 82 20.92 -0.87 5.30
N ASP A 83 20.09 -1.05 6.31
CA ASP A 83 20.46 -1.72 7.54
C ASP A 83 20.14 -3.23 7.42
N ILE A 84 21.14 -4.03 7.05
CA ILE A 84 20.91 -5.40 6.58
C ILE A 84 21.16 -6.44 7.69
N GLY A 85 20.13 -7.22 8.00
CA GLY A 85 20.27 -8.47 8.72
C GLY A 85 20.72 -9.61 7.80
N VAL A 86 21.93 -10.13 8.00
CA VAL A 86 22.45 -11.31 7.29
C VAL A 86 22.60 -12.45 8.30
N GLY A 87 22.11 -13.65 7.95
CA GLY A 87 22.19 -14.82 8.82
C GLY A 87 22.60 -16.08 8.03
N TRP A 88 23.59 -16.79 8.54
CA TRP A 88 24.01 -18.10 8.04
C TRP A 88 24.30 -19.05 9.20
N ILE A 89 24.35 -20.34 8.90
CA ILE A 89 24.81 -21.38 9.81
C ILE A 89 26.22 -21.74 9.34
N ASP A 90 27.25 -21.55 10.18
CA ASP A 90 28.59 -22.02 9.85
C ASP A 90 28.68 -23.57 9.88
N GLN A 91 29.81 -24.14 9.43
CA GLN A 91 30.01 -25.60 9.46
C GLN A 91 30.05 -26.20 10.88
N SER A 92 30.01 -25.37 11.93
CA SER A 92 30.03 -25.75 13.35
C SER A 92 28.70 -25.50 14.08
N GLY A 93 27.70 -24.88 13.43
CA GLY A 93 26.38 -24.57 13.99
C GLY A 93 26.21 -23.16 14.59
N ASN A 94 27.16 -22.23 14.42
CA ASN A 94 27.09 -20.88 15.00
C ASN A 94 26.36 -19.87 14.09
N VAL A 95 25.91 -18.75 14.70
CA VAL A 95 25.07 -17.70 14.08
C VAL A 95 25.67 -16.30 14.34
N HIS A 96 25.59 -15.39 13.37
CA HIS A 96 26.17 -14.02 13.39
C HIS A 96 25.18 -12.96 12.85
N PHE A 97 25.26 -11.67 13.25
CA PHE A 97 24.27 -10.63 12.88
C PHE A 97 24.65 -9.13 13.13
N GLN A 98 24.02 -8.18 12.38
CA GLN A 98 23.91 -6.71 12.64
C GLN A 98 22.59 -6.14 12.00
N SER A 99 22.06 -4.95 12.37
CA SER A 99 20.60 -4.61 12.27
C SER A 99 20.15 -3.23 11.73
N GLY A 100 18.87 -3.10 11.28
CA GLY A 100 18.08 -1.82 11.25
C GLY A 100 16.85 -1.77 10.27
N THR A 101 16.53 -0.60 9.66
CA THR A 101 15.21 -0.13 9.11
C THR A 101 15.22 0.38 7.63
N ASN A 102 14.13 0.50 6.82
CA ASN A 102 12.67 0.44 7.06
C ASN A 102 11.79 -0.23 5.94
N ILE A 103 12.26 -0.32 4.67
CA ILE A 103 11.75 -1.14 3.54
C ILE A 103 12.40 -2.52 3.54
N VAL A 104 11.65 -3.61 3.60
CA VAL A 104 12.23 -4.96 3.66
C VAL A 104 12.96 -5.31 2.36
N ILE A 105 14.22 -5.73 2.48
CA ILE A 105 15.03 -6.27 1.38
C ILE A 105 15.44 -7.70 1.71
N PHE A 106 15.47 -8.56 0.70
CA PHE A 106 15.90 -9.94 0.87
C PHE A 106 16.96 -10.31 -0.17
N ALA A 107 17.84 -11.22 0.19
CA ALA A 107 18.76 -11.86 -0.73
C ALA A 107 19.14 -13.26 -0.23
N PHE A 108 19.57 -14.15 -1.13
CA PHE A 108 20.05 -15.48 -0.75
C PHE A 108 21.10 -16.01 -1.74
N GLY A 109 22.00 -16.84 -1.22
CA GLY A 109 23.05 -17.49 -1.99
C GLY A 109 22.96 -19.01 -1.94
N LEU A 110 23.47 -19.68 -2.97
CA LEU A 110 23.49 -21.15 -3.06
C LEU A 110 24.70 -21.80 -2.40
N VAL A 111 25.70 -20.99 -2.04
CA VAL A 111 26.98 -21.38 -1.42
C VAL A 111 27.21 -20.44 -0.25
N ASP A 112 27.67 -20.97 0.88
CA ASP A 112 27.98 -20.19 2.09
C ASP A 112 29.28 -19.37 1.91
N PRO A 113 29.38 -18.17 2.53
CA PRO A 113 30.59 -17.35 2.44
C PRO A 113 31.79 -17.99 3.15
N ASP A 114 32.99 -17.80 2.61
CA ASP A 114 34.23 -18.38 3.14
C ASP A 114 34.75 -17.60 4.36
N ILE A 115 34.60 -18.20 5.55
CA ILE A 115 34.82 -17.59 6.87
C ILE A 115 36.25 -17.10 7.10
N CYS A 116 37.22 -17.56 6.30
CA CYS A 116 38.64 -17.22 6.50
C CYS A 116 39.06 -15.85 5.92
N ARG A 117 38.14 -15.06 5.36
CA ARG A 117 38.39 -13.66 4.94
C ARG A 117 37.46 -12.71 5.69
N PHE A 118 38.04 -11.76 6.42
CA PHE A 118 37.30 -10.76 7.20
C PHE A 118 36.54 -9.74 6.33
N ASP A 119 36.86 -9.63 5.04
CA ASP A 119 35.95 -9.13 4.02
C ASP A 119 35.21 -10.34 3.41
N GLY A 120 34.15 -10.79 4.09
CA GLY A 120 33.32 -11.90 3.64
C GLY A 120 32.55 -11.52 2.37
N ASP A 121 33.15 -11.77 1.20
CA ASP A 121 32.57 -11.41 -0.09
C ASP A 121 31.31 -12.23 -0.37
N ILE A 122 30.15 -11.67 -0.01
CA ILE A 122 28.84 -12.15 -0.42
C ILE A 122 28.74 -11.92 -1.92
N SER A 123 29.27 -12.91 -2.67
CA SER A 123 29.35 -12.90 -4.13
C SER A 123 28.03 -12.42 -4.75
N TYR A 124 28.13 -11.56 -5.76
CA TYR A 124 26.96 -10.97 -6.43
C TYR A 124 25.92 -12.04 -6.79
N HIS A 125 24.73 -11.90 -6.21
CA HIS A 125 23.75 -12.97 -6.12
C HIS A 125 22.66 -12.91 -7.22
N ASP A 126 22.89 -12.11 -8.27
CA ASP A 126 22.04 -11.95 -9.45
C ASP A 126 20.58 -11.64 -9.11
N ASN A 127 19.64 -12.44 -9.61
CA ASN A 127 18.19 -12.32 -9.44
C ASN A 127 17.69 -12.94 -8.12
N ARG A 128 18.57 -13.41 -7.24
CA ARG A 128 18.22 -13.94 -5.90
C ARG A 128 18.21 -12.82 -4.85
N ARG A 129 17.55 -11.72 -5.20
CA ARG A 129 17.35 -10.54 -4.36
C ARG A 129 16.10 -9.80 -4.77
N GLY A 130 15.50 -9.11 -3.81
CA GLY A 130 14.40 -8.20 -4.05
C GLY A 130 14.27 -7.19 -2.91
N SER A 131 13.38 -6.22 -3.13
CA SER A 131 12.97 -5.24 -2.13
C SER A 131 11.46 -5.11 -2.20
N GLN A 132 10.80 -5.10 -1.05
CA GLN A 132 9.36 -4.98 -0.95
C GLN A 132 9.03 -3.95 0.12
N MET A 133 8.21 -2.97 -0.24
CA MET A 133 7.65 -2.03 0.73
C MET A 133 6.61 -2.78 1.55
N ILE A 134 6.96 -3.16 2.77
CA ILE A 134 6.07 -3.86 3.69
C ILE A 134 5.69 -2.89 4.82
N PRO A 135 4.40 -2.57 4.99
CA PRO A 135 3.95 -1.69 6.06
C PRO A 135 3.92 -2.48 7.39
N LEU A 136 5.10 -2.60 8.04
CA LEU A 136 5.36 -3.52 9.17
C LEU A 136 4.41 -3.40 10.36
N ARG A 137 3.79 -2.23 10.58
CA ARG A 137 2.83 -1.96 11.68
C ARG A 137 1.36 -1.97 11.25
N PHE A 138 1.05 -2.23 9.98
CA PHE A 138 -0.33 -2.18 9.47
C PHE A 138 -0.93 -3.58 9.47
N TYR A 139 -2.02 -3.74 10.22
CA TYR A 139 -2.79 -4.96 10.37
C TYR A 139 -2.88 -5.73 9.05
N ALA A 140 -2.35 -6.95 9.03
CA ALA A 140 -2.59 -7.85 7.92
C ALA A 140 -4.01 -8.40 8.01
N ASN A 141 -4.48 -8.87 6.87
CA ASN A 141 -5.81 -9.40 6.67
C ASN A 141 -6.01 -10.69 7.50
N PRO A 142 -6.88 -10.71 8.54
CA PRO A 142 -7.81 -11.83 8.67
C PRO A 142 -8.67 -11.90 7.39
N PRO A 143 -9.53 -12.91 7.19
CA PRO A 143 -10.55 -12.84 6.14
C PRO A 143 -11.57 -11.73 6.46
N ILE A 144 -11.21 -10.47 6.19
CA ILE A 144 -12.01 -9.27 6.52
C ILE A 144 -13.36 -9.28 5.77
N ASP A 145 -13.46 -10.03 4.67
CA ASP A 145 -14.73 -10.34 4.00
C ASP A 145 -15.76 -11.02 4.93
N GLU A 146 -15.32 -11.78 5.94
CA GLU A 146 -16.21 -12.33 6.99
C GLU A 146 -16.63 -11.25 8.00
N LYS A 147 -15.73 -10.31 8.35
CA LYS A 147 -16.03 -9.21 9.29
C LYS A 147 -17.11 -8.28 8.75
N PHE A 148 -17.12 -8.04 7.44
CA PHE A 148 -18.11 -7.19 6.77
C PHE A 148 -19.23 -7.99 6.08
N ALA A 149 -19.28 -9.31 6.26
CA ALA A 149 -20.34 -10.15 5.72
C ALA A 149 -21.73 -9.73 6.22
N GLY A 150 -22.66 -9.53 5.29
CA GLY A 150 -24.03 -9.10 5.60
C GLY A 150 -24.16 -7.64 6.05
N LEU A 151 -23.16 -6.79 5.75
CA LEU A 151 -23.34 -5.34 5.69
C LEU A 151 -23.88 -4.92 4.32
N ASP A 152 -24.61 -3.80 4.28
CA ASP A 152 -24.90 -3.11 3.04
C ASP A 152 -23.58 -2.63 2.42
N SER A 153 -23.48 -2.68 1.09
CA SER A 153 -22.30 -2.22 0.36
C SER A 153 -22.66 -1.69 -1.02
N PHE A 154 -21.76 -0.90 -1.61
CA PHE A 154 -21.85 -0.49 -3.00
C PHE A 154 -20.45 -0.41 -3.64
N GLU A 155 -20.42 -0.48 -4.97
CA GLU A 155 -19.18 -0.50 -5.77
C GLU A 155 -19.15 0.64 -6.80
N PHE A 156 -17.95 1.18 -7.03
CA PHE A 156 -17.61 1.99 -8.20
C PHE A 156 -16.57 1.20 -9.01
N ARG A 157 -16.90 0.81 -10.24
CA ARG A 157 -16.05 -0.06 -11.08
C ARG A 157 -16.00 0.36 -12.53
N MET A 158 -14.82 0.26 -13.12
CA MET A 158 -14.68 0.30 -14.56
C MET A 158 -15.56 -0.78 -15.22
N ASN A 159 -16.15 -0.46 -16.37
CA ASN A 159 -17.07 -1.36 -17.07
C ASN A 159 -16.40 -1.88 -18.34
N ASN A 160 -15.62 -2.95 -18.22
CA ASN A 160 -14.93 -3.59 -19.34
C ASN A 160 -14.09 -2.60 -20.17
N TYR A 161 -13.41 -1.67 -19.50
CA TYR A 161 -12.61 -0.65 -20.14
C TYR A 161 -11.44 -1.29 -20.90
N ARG A 162 -11.36 -1.04 -22.21
CA ARG A 162 -10.25 -1.52 -23.04
C ARG A 162 -9.05 -0.60 -22.85
N VAL A 163 -8.07 -1.02 -22.06
CA VAL A 163 -6.87 -0.22 -21.77
C VAL A 163 -6.04 -0.08 -23.06
N PRO A 164 -5.60 1.14 -23.43
CA PRO A 164 -4.70 1.38 -24.56
C PRO A 164 -3.35 0.68 -24.39
N SER A 165 -2.70 0.35 -25.50
CA SER A 165 -1.30 -0.11 -25.53
C SER A 165 -0.30 1.05 -25.49
N ASN A 166 -0.61 2.10 -24.72
CA ASN A 166 0.27 3.24 -24.47
C ASN A 166 1.05 2.99 -23.18
N GLU A 167 2.27 3.51 -23.07
CA GLU A 167 3.14 3.32 -21.89
C GLU A 167 2.49 3.77 -20.57
N THR A 168 1.77 4.89 -20.58
CA THR A 168 0.99 5.41 -19.45
C THR A 168 -0.41 5.79 -19.95
N THR A 169 -1.44 5.60 -19.12
CA THR A 169 -2.80 6.09 -19.39
C THR A 169 -3.50 6.44 -18.08
N TYR A 170 -3.92 7.70 -17.96
CA TYR A 170 -4.83 8.16 -16.90
C TYR A 170 -6.25 8.17 -17.45
N TYR A 171 -7.13 7.34 -16.88
CA TYR A 171 -8.52 7.22 -17.30
C TYR A 171 -9.47 7.71 -16.19
N CYS A 172 -10.26 8.71 -16.51
CA CYS A 172 -11.20 9.35 -15.60
C CYS A 172 -12.61 8.85 -15.91
N LYS A 173 -13.34 8.41 -14.88
CA LYS A 173 -14.74 7.99 -14.99
C LYS A 173 -15.56 8.51 -13.82
N VAL A 174 -16.63 9.23 -14.14
CA VAL A 174 -17.63 9.69 -13.17
C VAL A 174 -18.67 8.60 -12.92
N PHE A 175 -18.99 8.41 -11.65
CA PHE A 175 -19.99 7.50 -11.12
C PHE A 175 -21.04 8.29 -10.35
N LYS A 176 -22.30 7.89 -10.46
CA LYS A 176 -23.32 8.25 -9.48
C LYS A 176 -23.27 7.26 -8.32
N ILE A 177 -23.49 7.70 -7.09
CA ILE A 177 -23.71 6.79 -5.96
C ILE A 177 -24.92 5.88 -6.27
N PRO A 178 -24.78 4.55 -6.26
CA PRO A 178 -25.83 3.65 -6.78
C PRO A 178 -26.96 3.40 -5.76
N ILE A 179 -26.78 3.81 -4.51
CA ILE A 179 -27.79 3.72 -3.43
C ILE A 179 -28.14 5.13 -2.98
N ASP A 180 -29.42 5.48 -3.04
CA ASP A 180 -29.94 6.71 -2.46
C ASP A 180 -30.22 6.50 -0.96
N TYR A 181 -29.43 7.18 -0.11
CA TYR A 181 -29.57 7.14 1.34
C TYR A 181 -30.28 8.42 1.82
N PRO A 182 -31.59 8.39 2.12
CA PRO A 182 -32.36 9.58 2.51
C PRO A 182 -31.99 10.14 3.89
N THR A 183 -31.16 9.41 4.65
CA THR A 183 -30.62 9.81 5.95
C THR A 183 -29.13 9.50 5.96
N LYS A 184 -28.34 10.25 6.75
CA LYS A 184 -26.89 10.01 6.85
C LYS A 184 -26.61 8.55 7.24
N LYS A 185 -25.63 7.95 6.58
CA LYS A 185 -24.99 6.67 6.89
C LYS A 185 -23.48 6.88 6.95
N HIS A 186 -22.78 5.99 7.65
CA HIS A 186 -21.32 5.97 7.63
C HIS A 186 -20.85 4.75 6.87
N ALA A 187 -20.03 4.95 5.84
CA ALA A 187 -19.12 3.89 5.39
C ALA A 187 -18.04 3.70 6.47
N ILE A 188 -17.79 2.45 6.84
CA ILE A 188 -16.88 2.08 7.94
C ILE A 188 -15.59 1.40 7.46
N ALA A 189 -15.56 0.98 6.19
CA ALA A 189 -14.40 0.43 5.52
C ALA A 189 -14.58 0.55 3.99
N TYR A 190 -13.49 0.45 3.25
CA TYR A 190 -13.50 0.25 1.80
C TYR A 190 -12.58 -0.91 1.39
N LYS A 191 -12.96 -1.60 0.32
CA LYS A 191 -12.17 -2.66 -0.33
C LYS A 191 -11.81 -2.25 -1.74
N VAL A 192 -10.56 -2.41 -2.09
CA VAL A 192 -10.03 -2.22 -3.43
C VAL A 192 -10.26 -3.47 -4.26
N LEU A 193 -10.82 -3.30 -5.45
CA LEU A 193 -11.22 -4.37 -6.35
C LEU A 193 -10.34 -4.31 -7.61
N ILE A 194 -9.11 -4.80 -7.54
CA ILE A 194 -8.26 -4.91 -8.75
C ILE A 194 -8.65 -6.15 -9.55
N ASN A 195 -8.83 -6.01 -10.86
CA ASN A 195 -8.99 -7.14 -11.78
C ASN A 195 -7.73 -8.03 -11.70
N PRO A 196 -7.83 -9.32 -11.32
CA PRO A 196 -6.66 -10.19 -11.18
C PRO A 196 -5.76 -10.22 -12.43
N ASP A 197 -6.38 -10.18 -13.61
CA ASP A 197 -5.69 -10.19 -14.91
C ASP A 197 -4.94 -8.88 -15.22
N ASN A 198 -5.06 -7.83 -14.38
CA ASN A 198 -4.45 -6.51 -14.57
C ASN A 198 -3.67 -5.99 -13.34
N ARG A 199 -3.30 -6.85 -12.38
CA ARG A 199 -2.47 -6.45 -11.22
C ARG A 199 -1.07 -5.92 -11.61
N ASP A 200 -0.58 -6.26 -12.80
CA ASP A 200 0.64 -5.75 -13.44
C ASP A 200 0.45 -4.39 -14.16
N LEU A 201 -0.79 -3.93 -14.31
CA LEU A 201 -1.17 -2.80 -15.16
C LEU A 201 -1.77 -1.64 -14.37
N VAL A 202 -2.60 -1.93 -13.35
CA VAL A 202 -3.21 -0.91 -12.49
C VAL A 202 -2.20 -0.44 -11.44
N HIS A 203 -1.55 0.70 -11.68
CA HIS A 203 -0.48 1.20 -10.83
C HIS A 203 -1.00 1.99 -9.62
N HIS A 204 -2.00 2.85 -9.82
CA HIS A 204 -2.72 3.53 -8.75
C HIS A 204 -4.09 4.02 -9.22
N PHE A 205 -4.95 4.39 -8.26
CA PHE A 205 -6.13 5.20 -8.55
C PHE A 205 -6.46 6.13 -7.39
N THR A 206 -7.20 7.19 -7.71
CA THR A 206 -7.87 8.05 -6.75
C THR A 206 -9.38 7.97 -6.94
N LEU A 207 -10.13 8.03 -5.85
CA LEU A 207 -11.55 8.33 -5.84
C LEU A 207 -11.72 9.73 -5.27
N SER A 208 -12.47 10.59 -5.97
CA SER A 208 -12.71 11.98 -5.57
C SER A 208 -14.19 12.31 -5.55
N GLU A 209 -14.60 13.18 -4.62
CA GLU A 209 -15.93 13.76 -4.58
C GLU A 209 -16.08 14.82 -5.69
N CYS A 210 -17.24 14.83 -6.35
CA CYS A 210 -17.63 15.96 -7.20
C CYS A 210 -18.33 17.04 -6.36
N ASP A 211 -18.18 18.32 -6.75
CA ASP A 211 -18.86 19.45 -6.11
C ASP A 211 -20.37 19.15 -5.91
N PRO A 212 -20.93 19.32 -4.68
CA PRO A 212 -22.31 18.93 -4.36
C PRO A 212 -23.39 19.60 -5.22
N SER A 213 -23.10 20.75 -5.82
CA SER A 213 -24.01 21.47 -6.72
C SER A 213 -24.03 20.89 -8.14
N THR A 214 -23.04 20.06 -8.49
CA THR A 214 -22.92 19.45 -9.82
C THR A 214 -24.04 18.45 -10.08
N THR A 215 -24.65 18.54 -11.26
CA THR A 215 -25.61 17.57 -11.77
C THR A 215 -25.20 17.14 -13.16
N PHE A 216 -24.92 15.85 -13.33
CA PHE A 216 -24.66 15.24 -14.64
C PHE A 216 -25.93 14.64 -15.24
N ASN A 217 -25.86 14.25 -16.51
CA ASN A 217 -26.86 13.37 -17.11
C ASN A 217 -26.53 11.92 -16.71
N ASP A 218 -27.33 11.31 -15.83
CA ASP A 218 -27.15 9.93 -15.36
C ASP A 218 -27.04 8.89 -16.49
N ALA A 219 -27.66 9.15 -17.65
CA ALA A 219 -27.60 8.26 -18.81
C ALA A 219 -26.28 8.37 -19.61
N ASN A 220 -25.47 9.39 -19.33
CA ASN A 220 -24.19 9.65 -20.01
C ASN A 220 -23.24 10.44 -19.08
N LEU A 221 -22.79 9.78 -18.01
CA LEU A 221 -21.78 10.32 -17.10
C LEU A 221 -20.43 10.49 -17.82
N PRO A 222 -19.64 11.54 -17.53
CA PRO A 222 -18.34 11.72 -18.17
C PRO A 222 -17.37 10.55 -17.93
N GLU A 223 -16.80 10.01 -19.02
CA GLU A 223 -15.67 9.09 -18.95
C GLU A 223 -14.74 9.26 -20.16
N GLY A 224 -13.43 9.06 -19.98
CA GLY A 224 -12.42 9.23 -21.02
C GLY A 224 -10.99 9.28 -20.49
N VAL A 225 -10.01 9.41 -21.38
CA VAL A 225 -8.63 9.77 -20.98
C VAL A 225 -8.71 11.13 -20.29
N CYS A 226 -8.10 11.28 -19.12
CA CYS A 226 -8.34 12.42 -18.23
C CYS A 226 -8.09 13.78 -18.91
N ASP A 227 -7.03 13.89 -19.71
CA ASP A 227 -6.70 15.09 -20.49
C ASP A 227 -7.80 15.47 -21.50
N ASP A 228 -8.42 14.48 -22.16
CA ASP A 228 -9.49 14.69 -23.16
C ASP A 228 -10.80 15.13 -22.50
N VAL A 229 -11.07 14.69 -21.26
CA VAL A 229 -12.32 14.97 -20.52
C VAL A 229 -12.16 16.02 -19.41
N VAL A 230 -11.00 16.68 -19.30
CA VAL A 230 -10.63 17.58 -18.20
C VAL A 230 -11.71 18.64 -17.89
N GLN A 231 -12.39 19.19 -18.90
CA GLN A 231 -13.47 20.17 -18.69
C GLN A 231 -14.76 19.53 -18.15
N SER A 232 -15.06 18.30 -18.56
CA SER A 232 -16.25 17.55 -18.14
C SER A 232 -16.12 17.01 -16.71
N VAL A 233 -14.89 16.73 -16.25
CA VAL A 233 -14.61 16.19 -14.91
C VAL A 233 -14.08 17.21 -13.91
N LYS A 234 -13.86 18.47 -14.32
CA LYS A 234 -13.23 19.53 -13.51
C LYS A 234 -13.87 19.74 -12.13
N MET A 235 -15.16 19.48 -11.97
CA MET A 235 -15.86 19.60 -10.68
C MET A 235 -15.51 18.49 -9.69
N CYS A 236 -14.74 17.47 -10.09
CA CYS A 236 -14.39 16.29 -9.30
C CYS A 236 -12.87 16.16 -9.05
N THR A 237 -12.06 17.16 -9.39
CA THR A 237 -10.59 17.07 -9.31
C THR A 237 -10.00 17.63 -8.01
N MET A 238 -10.83 18.17 -7.11
CA MET A 238 -10.35 18.92 -5.94
C MET A 238 -10.28 18.10 -4.64
N ASP A 239 -11.06 17.03 -4.52
CA ASP A 239 -11.40 16.48 -3.20
C ASP A 239 -11.33 14.94 -3.13
N THR A 240 -10.11 14.43 -3.08
CA THR A 240 -9.78 12.99 -3.09
C THR A 240 -10.12 12.29 -1.78
N VAL A 241 -11.10 11.39 -1.78
CA VAL A 241 -11.50 10.57 -0.60
C VAL A 241 -10.65 9.33 -0.37
N VAL A 242 -10.18 8.70 -1.44
CA VAL A 242 -9.36 7.49 -1.36
C VAL A 242 -8.24 7.59 -2.37
N GLY A 243 -7.02 7.26 -1.94
CA GLY A 243 -5.92 6.93 -2.82
C GLY A 243 -5.49 5.48 -2.56
N TRP A 244 -5.25 4.72 -3.63
CA TRP A 244 -4.60 3.41 -3.57
C TRP A 244 -3.52 3.32 -4.64
N ALA A 245 -2.41 2.67 -4.32
CA ALA A 245 -1.32 2.37 -5.24
C ALA A 245 -0.86 0.92 -5.03
N THR A 246 -0.12 0.37 -5.99
CA THR A 246 0.48 -0.97 -5.88
C THR A 246 1.26 -1.13 -4.57
N GLY A 247 0.95 -2.20 -3.82
CA GLY A 247 1.52 -2.44 -2.48
C GLY A 247 0.69 -1.86 -1.32
N GLY A 248 -0.32 -1.02 -1.60
CA GLY A 248 -1.32 -0.61 -0.62
C GLY A 248 -2.24 -1.76 -0.21
N GLN A 249 -2.87 -1.63 0.96
CA GLN A 249 -3.82 -2.65 1.46
C GLN A 249 -5.04 -2.78 0.52
N ASP A 250 -5.41 -4.01 0.20
CA ASP A 250 -6.62 -4.32 -0.59
C ASP A 250 -7.92 -3.99 0.18
N ILE A 251 -7.85 -3.74 1.49
CA ILE A 251 -9.00 -3.35 2.32
C ILE A 251 -8.54 -2.46 3.48
N VAL A 252 -9.27 -1.39 3.75
CA VAL A 252 -8.96 -0.40 4.78
C VAL A 252 -10.20 -0.15 5.62
N GLU A 253 -10.07 -0.35 6.92
CA GLU A 253 -11.10 -0.07 7.92
C GLU A 253 -10.85 1.28 8.58
N TYR A 254 -11.93 2.06 8.76
CA TYR A 254 -11.89 3.32 9.49
C TYR A 254 -12.01 3.07 11.02
N PRO A 255 -11.46 3.94 11.89
CA PRO A 255 -11.51 3.79 13.35
C PRO A 255 -12.93 3.61 13.90
N GLU A 256 -13.10 2.88 15.01
CA GLU A 256 -14.42 2.57 15.56
C GLU A 256 -15.25 3.82 15.91
N GLU A 257 -14.59 4.92 16.21
CA GLU A 257 -15.18 6.21 16.58
C GLU A 257 -15.62 7.06 15.37
N ALA A 258 -15.10 6.80 14.16
CA ALA A 258 -15.31 7.66 13.00
C ALA A 258 -15.69 6.90 11.72
N GLY A 259 -16.56 7.48 10.89
CA GLY A 259 -16.92 6.90 9.59
C GLY A 259 -17.09 7.93 8.50
N TYR A 260 -16.92 7.51 7.25
CA TYR A 260 -17.06 8.38 6.09
C TYR A 260 -18.55 8.64 5.83
N ALA A 261 -18.97 9.91 5.93
CA ALA A 261 -20.36 10.30 5.88
C ALA A 261 -20.92 10.29 4.45
N ILE A 262 -22.04 9.58 4.25
CA ILE A 262 -22.75 9.50 2.98
C ILE A 262 -24.26 9.67 3.22
N GLY A 263 -25.01 10.11 2.21
CA GLY A 263 -26.47 10.26 2.31
C GLY A 263 -26.94 11.48 3.12
N GLY A 264 -28.25 11.72 3.11
CA GLY A 264 -28.88 12.93 3.67
C GLY A 264 -28.84 14.15 2.72
N GLU A 265 -29.27 15.31 3.23
CA GLU A 265 -29.54 16.50 2.40
C GLU A 265 -28.30 17.11 1.71
N LEU A 266 -27.11 16.93 2.29
CA LEU A 266 -25.83 17.42 1.78
C LEU A 266 -25.00 16.32 1.11
N ALA A 267 -25.63 15.21 0.71
CA ALA A 267 -24.92 14.06 0.15
C ALA A 267 -24.22 14.36 -1.19
N ILE A 268 -22.96 13.92 -1.29
CA ILE A 268 -22.25 13.81 -2.56
C ILE A 268 -22.96 12.76 -3.44
N LYS A 269 -23.43 13.22 -4.60
CA LYS A 269 -24.17 12.40 -5.57
C LYS A 269 -23.25 11.69 -6.56
N TYR A 270 -22.12 12.31 -6.88
CA TYR A 270 -21.20 11.87 -7.92
C TYR A 270 -19.77 11.82 -7.40
N TYR A 271 -19.06 10.79 -7.83
CA TYR A 271 -17.66 10.54 -7.52
C TYR A 271 -16.92 10.29 -8.82
N MET A 272 -15.64 10.62 -8.88
CA MET A 272 -14.78 10.28 -10.01
C MET A 272 -13.72 9.28 -9.57
N ILE A 273 -13.51 8.20 -10.33
CA ILE A 273 -12.26 7.45 -10.27
C ILE A 273 -11.34 7.99 -11.37
N GLU A 274 -10.13 8.40 -10.98
CA GLU A 274 -8.99 8.54 -11.88
C GLU A 274 -8.09 7.33 -11.70
N MET A 275 -7.96 6.51 -12.75
CA MET A 275 -7.22 5.26 -12.75
C MET A 275 -5.96 5.41 -13.61
N HIS A 276 -4.79 5.19 -13.02
CA HIS A 276 -3.52 5.20 -13.73
C HIS A 276 -3.08 3.78 -14.08
N TYR A 277 -3.02 3.52 -15.38
CA TYR A 277 -2.44 2.31 -15.95
C TYR A 277 -0.99 2.57 -16.36
N ASP A 278 -0.07 1.77 -15.82
CA ASP A 278 1.34 1.72 -16.23
C ASP A 278 1.55 0.45 -17.07
N ASN A 279 1.94 0.62 -18.33
CA ASN A 279 1.99 -0.46 -19.32
C ASN A 279 3.34 -0.45 -20.07
N PRO A 280 4.47 -0.67 -19.37
CA PRO A 280 5.81 -0.60 -19.96
C PRO A 280 6.05 -1.63 -21.07
N ASN A 281 5.24 -2.69 -21.13
CA ASN A 281 5.29 -3.73 -22.16
C ASN A 281 4.39 -3.43 -23.39
N LEU A 282 3.68 -2.29 -23.39
CA LEU A 282 2.73 -1.90 -24.45
C LEU A 282 1.70 -3.01 -24.75
N ALA A 283 1.25 -3.71 -23.71
CA ALA A 283 0.33 -4.83 -23.83
C ALA A 283 -1.01 -4.35 -24.42
N SER A 284 -1.54 -5.11 -25.37
CA SER A 284 -2.81 -4.83 -26.05
C SER A 284 -3.90 -5.84 -25.65
N ASN A 285 -5.16 -5.53 -25.97
CA ASN A 285 -6.34 -6.36 -25.65
C ASN A 285 -6.58 -6.59 -24.14
N ARG A 286 -5.98 -5.76 -23.27
CA ARG A 286 -6.28 -5.72 -21.85
C ARG A 286 -7.67 -5.10 -21.64
N ILE A 287 -8.49 -5.75 -20.81
CA ILE A 287 -9.83 -5.29 -20.45
C ILE A 287 -9.85 -5.16 -18.93
N ASP A 288 -10.25 -4.00 -18.43
CA ASP A 288 -10.28 -3.69 -17.01
C ASP A 288 -11.70 -3.48 -16.48
N SER A 289 -11.93 -4.00 -15.27
CA SER A 289 -13.14 -3.79 -14.48
C SER A 289 -12.78 -3.60 -13.01
N SER A 290 -11.66 -2.92 -12.76
CA SER A 290 -11.14 -2.60 -11.43
C SER A 290 -11.91 -1.44 -10.81
N GLY A 291 -11.76 -1.24 -9.50
CA GLY A 291 -12.42 -0.17 -8.77
C GLY A 291 -12.39 -0.35 -7.26
N ILE A 292 -13.47 0.06 -6.59
CA ILE A 292 -13.57 0.13 -5.13
C ILE A 292 -14.98 -0.20 -4.64
N GLN A 293 -15.07 -0.81 -3.46
CA GLN A 293 -16.31 -1.12 -2.73
C GLN A 293 -16.30 -0.42 -1.37
N PHE A 294 -17.44 0.09 -0.91
CA PHE A 294 -17.63 0.61 0.46
C PHE A 294 -18.55 -0.30 1.26
N TYR A 295 -18.22 -0.52 2.54
CA TYR A 295 -19.07 -1.24 3.50
C TYR A 295 -19.73 -0.27 4.48
N ILE A 296 -21.04 -0.40 4.65
CA ILE A 296 -21.86 0.56 5.38
C ILE A 296 -22.17 0.05 6.79
N GLY A 297 -21.88 0.89 7.78
CA GLY A 297 -22.14 0.58 9.19
C GLY A 297 -23.64 0.51 9.49
N LYS A 298 -24.03 -0.48 10.31
CA LYS A 298 -25.43 -0.65 10.76
C LYS A 298 -25.92 0.52 11.61
N GLN A 299 -25.01 1.26 12.24
CA GLN A 299 -25.28 2.47 13.01
C GLN A 299 -24.27 3.56 12.66
N LEU A 300 -24.60 4.81 12.96
CA LEU A 300 -23.67 5.93 12.87
C LEU A 300 -22.58 5.79 13.94
N ARG A 301 -21.33 6.05 13.56
CA ARG A 301 -20.23 6.21 14.51
C ARG A 301 -20.27 7.63 15.12
N PRO A 302 -19.68 7.85 16.32
CA PRO A 302 -19.70 9.15 17.00
C PRO A 302 -19.24 10.36 16.17
N TYR A 303 -18.27 10.17 15.26
CA TYR A 303 -17.68 11.23 14.45
C TYR A 303 -17.76 10.95 12.94
N ASP A 304 -17.73 12.04 12.17
CA ASP A 304 -17.65 12.01 10.71
C ASP A 304 -16.18 12.16 10.31
N LEU A 305 -15.71 11.36 9.35
CA LEU A 305 -14.36 11.51 8.81
C LEU A 305 -14.29 12.76 7.92
N GLY A 306 -13.44 13.70 8.32
CA GLY A 306 -12.99 14.82 7.50
C GLY A 306 -11.64 14.54 6.84
N ARG A 307 -11.29 15.40 5.87
CA ARG A 307 -10.03 15.37 5.12
C ARG A 307 -9.37 16.73 5.17
N ILE A 308 -8.05 16.75 5.20
CA ILE A 308 -7.24 17.95 4.97
C ILE A 308 -6.10 17.55 4.04
N ILE A 309 -5.98 18.26 2.91
CA ILE A 309 -4.87 18.08 1.97
C ILE A 309 -3.81 19.13 2.31
N PHE A 310 -2.58 18.69 2.54
CA PHE A 310 -1.40 19.54 2.69
C PHE A 310 -0.45 19.30 1.53
N GLY A 311 0.01 20.36 0.88
CA GLY A 311 0.93 20.26 -0.23
C GLY A 311 1.03 21.57 -1.01
N THR A 312 1.72 21.48 -2.15
CA THR A 312 1.77 22.50 -3.18
C THR A 312 1.06 21.98 -4.44
N LEU A 313 0.52 22.87 -5.27
CA LEU A 313 -0.11 22.47 -6.53
C LEU A 313 0.96 21.98 -7.51
N SER A 314 0.61 21.04 -8.38
CA SER A 314 1.50 20.46 -9.38
C SER A 314 1.72 21.35 -10.61
N THR A 315 1.78 22.68 -10.44
CA THR A 315 2.11 23.60 -11.53
C THR A 315 3.62 23.93 -11.54
N PRO A 316 4.23 24.21 -12.72
CA PRO A 316 5.62 24.63 -12.81
C PRO A 316 5.96 25.94 -12.07
N PHE A 317 4.94 26.69 -11.63
CA PHE A 317 5.10 27.93 -10.87
C PHE A 317 5.06 27.70 -9.35
N ASP A 318 4.39 26.64 -8.90
CA ASP A 318 4.17 26.32 -7.49
C ASP A 318 5.19 25.31 -6.93
N LEU A 319 5.83 24.50 -7.80
CA LEU A 319 6.91 23.60 -7.43
C LEU A 319 7.95 23.44 -8.56
N ALA A 320 9.19 23.84 -8.28
CA ALA A 320 10.34 23.62 -9.16
C ALA A 320 11.56 23.13 -8.36
N ILE A 321 12.02 21.91 -8.65
CA ILE A 321 13.23 21.32 -8.05
C ILE A 321 14.41 21.58 -9.01
N PRO A 322 15.48 22.27 -8.59
CA PRO A 322 16.65 22.50 -9.44
C PRO A 322 17.35 21.17 -9.80
N PRO A 323 17.88 21.01 -11.03
CA PRO A 323 18.59 19.80 -11.41
C PRO A 323 19.88 19.64 -10.59
N GLN A 324 20.30 18.38 -10.38
CA GLN A 324 21.56 17.99 -9.73
C GLN A 324 21.71 18.39 -8.24
N VAL A 325 20.63 18.70 -7.54
CA VAL A 325 20.64 18.88 -6.07
C VAL A 325 20.48 17.54 -5.36
N ASN A 326 21.34 17.24 -4.38
CA ASN A 326 21.27 15.97 -3.62
C ASN A 326 20.08 15.90 -2.65
N ARG A 327 19.55 17.06 -2.24
CA ARG A 327 18.36 17.18 -1.40
C ARG A 327 17.75 18.56 -1.63
N PHE A 328 16.44 18.61 -1.83
CA PHE A 328 15.64 19.82 -1.86
C PHE A 328 14.49 19.63 -0.86
N ILE A 329 14.16 20.65 -0.08
CA ILE A 329 13.10 20.59 0.94
C ILE A 329 11.97 21.52 0.48
N VAL A 330 10.74 20.99 0.50
CA VAL A 330 9.53 21.72 0.18
C VAL A 330 8.70 21.76 1.45
N ASP A 331 8.62 22.95 2.07
CA ASP A 331 7.80 23.14 3.27
C ASP A 331 6.42 23.68 2.89
N CYS A 332 5.36 23.06 3.42
CA CYS A 332 3.99 23.54 3.28
C CYS A 332 3.42 23.86 4.66
N TYR A 333 2.73 24.99 4.79
CA TYR A 333 2.28 25.52 6.08
C TYR A 333 0.76 25.73 6.10
N CYS A 334 0.10 25.30 7.18
CA CYS A 334 -1.28 25.67 7.47
C CYS A 334 -1.28 26.90 8.40
N PRO A 335 -1.64 28.10 7.92
CA PRO A 335 -1.56 29.30 8.75
C PRO A 335 -2.67 29.31 9.81
N PRO A 336 -2.49 30.02 10.94
CA PRO A 336 -3.50 30.11 11.99
C PRO A 336 -4.88 30.61 11.53
N SER A 337 -4.92 31.43 10.47
CA SER A 337 -6.17 31.90 9.84
C SER A 337 -7.00 30.80 9.20
N VAL A 338 -6.40 29.65 8.86
CA VAL A 338 -7.11 28.45 8.40
C VAL A 338 -7.53 27.61 9.60
N THR A 339 -6.63 27.31 10.53
CA THR A 339 -6.92 26.46 11.70
C THR A 339 -7.92 27.09 12.67
N GLN A 340 -8.10 28.41 12.65
CA GLN A 340 -9.17 29.12 13.39
C GLN A 340 -10.59 28.72 12.94
N ASN A 341 -10.75 28.09 11.77
CA ASN A 341 -12.04 27.59 11.30
C ASN A 341 -12.30 26.12 11.73
N PHE A 342 -11.38 25.49 12.45
CA PHE A 342 -11.59 24.15 12.99
C PHE A 342 -12.52 24.19 14.21
N PRO A 343 -13.19 23.08 14.57
CA PRO A 343 -14.00 23.01 15.79
C PRO A 343 -13.20 23.38 17.05
N GLU A 344 -13.83 24.04 18.03
CA GLU A 344 -13.20 24.39 19.30
C GLU A 344 -12.68 23.17 20.08
N SER A 345 -13.29 22.00 19.86
CA SER A 345 -12.84 20.70 20.38
C SER A 345 -11.56 20.15 19.71
N GLY A 346 -11.06 20.83 18.67
CA GLY A 346 -9.99 20.33 17.81
C GLY A 346 -10.44 19.23 16.84
N ILE A 347 -9.45 18.62 16.20
CA ILE A 347 -9.58 17.49 15.28
C ILE A 347 -8.59 16.39 15.67
N THR A 348 -8.89 15.14 15.34
CA THR A 348 -7.95 14.00 15.51
C THR A 348 -7.55 13.47 14.14
N VAL A 349 -6.25 13.43 13.86
CA VAL A 349 -5.72 12.86 12.61
C VAL A 349 -5.62 11.34 12.80
N VAL A 350 -6.40 10.59 12.01
CA VAL A 350 -6.52 9.13 12.12
C VAL A 350 -5.91 8.35 10.95
N LEU A 351 -5.80 8.98 9.78
CA LEU A 351 -5.11 8.45 8.60
C LEU A 351 -4.30 9.58 7.95
N ALA A 352 -3.21 9.24 7.28
CA ALA A 352 -2.39 10.15 6.49
C ALA A 352 -1.90 9.43 5.22
N PHE A 353 -2.01 10.11 4.08
CA PHE A 353 -1.65 9.58 2.76
C PHE A 353 -0.59 10.48 2.12
N PRO A 354 0.72 10.24 2.32
CA PRO A 354 1.75 10.95 1.60
C PRO A 354 1.72 10.58 0.12
N HIS A 355 1.84 11.56 -0.76
CA HIS A 355 1.92 11.35 -2.21
C HIS A 355 3.04 12.18 -2.81
N THR A 356 3.91 11.53 -3.58
CA THR A 356 4.97 12.16 -4.36
C THR A 356 5.21 11.38 -5.65
N HIS A 357 5.85 12.02 -6.63
CA HIS A 357 6.42 11.33 -7.79
C HIS A 357 7.81 10.74 -7.45
N LEU A 358 8.49 10.14 -8.44
CA LEU A 358 9.77 9.41 -8.33
C LEU A 358 10.95 10.10 -7.60
N GLN A 359 10.86 11.38 -7.26
CA GLN A 359 11.91 12.15 -6.58
C GLN A 359 11.57 12.49 -5.11
N GLY A 360 10.39 12.08 -4.62
CA GLY A 360 10.06 12.14 -3.20
C GLY A 360 10.64 10.98 -2.40
N LEU A 361 10.72 11.16 -1.08
CA LEU A 361 11.19 10.20 -0.07
C LEU A 361 10.22 10.16 1.11
#